data_AF-A0A359CRZ4-F1
#
_entry.id   AF-A0A359CRZ4-F1
#
_cell.length_a   1.000
_cell.length_b   1.000
_cell.length_c   1.000
_cell.angle_alpha   90.00
_cell.angle_beta   90.00
_cell.angle_gamma   90.00
#
_symmetry.space_group_name_H-M   'P 1'
#
loop_
_entity.id
_entity.type
_entity.pdbx_description
1 polymer ?
#
loop_
_entity_poly.entity_id
_entity_poly.type
_entity_poly.pdbx_seq_one_letter_code
_entity_poly.pdbx_strand_id
1 'polypeptide(L)'
;MKPPLRAFLIILLTSLILLFFSIFIEPLNLFFFKENSFRLCFSDIPALLGFKPSAEYSEKHDTTGSLSEDSLIKILSGTYKHAWPDDSVKIHALVLSYVKNNLSEDTLQNIQKIEAFVNNNIKSDSSVAAKFIKNLLLSYFNASDDKAILNPLIGSSRPLDAFFYALLKEADTSLIRVAHYGDSQLEGGRLSVNIRKKFQQKFGGNGVGFVPFIETVSNVALSHFDMDGWQRYTVFHDRYCNSFYGASGNVYRWSPCAKNNGDSLSSDTLKEEKYALGLNFSPWAKWEKVSLMYGRSMGDCYVSVFDEKNNLVTSDTLYPAPSFALQDIDIPATVKKMRFEFSSNVVFDFYGFLFDGKKGVQVDNYGIRGHSGDGLLHISRKYFAEQLQQLKTKLIILQFGANAVPYVNNENECKEIEENFFRILQRCKEVAPDASILLIGTGDMATRLKGEWQSFPILPKFREAQKNAAIRAGCAYWNLGTVMGGENAILEWTKQKFASNDGHFTPNGQEEVATRLFDALMLEYEKYCNEKNSARK
;
A
#
# COMPACT_ATOMS: atom_id res chain seq x y z
N MET A 1 11.86 14.58 -17.85
CA MET A 1 13.02 14.77 -16.95
C MET A 1 13.74 16.06 -17.31
N LYS A 2 14.02 16.95 -16.34
CA LYS A 2 14.81 18.17 -16.57
C LYS A 2 16.27 17.81 -16.92
N PRO A 3 16.96 18.59 -17.79
CA PRO A 3 18.33 18.35 -18.25
C PRO A 3 19.44 18.17 -17.18
N PRO A 4 19.34 18.65 -15.92
CA PRO A 4 20.39 18.45 -14.91
C PRO A 4 20.57 16.98 -14.46
N LEU A 5 19.49 16.19 -14.48
CA LEU A 5 19.52 14.80 -13.99
C LEU A 5 20.30 13.87 -14.93
N ARG A 6 20.30 14.21 -16.23
CA ARG A 6 20.98 13.44 -17.29
C ARG A 6 22.50 13.57 -17.20
N ALA A 7 22.99 14.79 -16.94
CA ALA A 7 24.41 15.06 -16.73
C ALA A 7 24.93 14.42 -15.43
N PHE A 8 24.13 14.45 -14.37
CA PHE A 8 24.48 13.84 -13.09
C PHE A 8 24.63 12.31 -13.19
N LEU A 9 23.70 11.63 -13.86
CA LEU A 9 23.76 10.18 -14.11
C LEU A 9 25.00 9.77 -14.91
N ILE A 10 25.39 10.58 -15.90
CA ILE A 10 26.59 10.33 -16.73
C ILE A 10 27.86 10.43 -15.87
N ILE A 11 27.98 11.48 -15.05
CA ILE A 11 29.15 11.68 -14.17
C ILE A 11 29.25 10.54 -13.14
N LEU A 12 28.11 10.09 -12.62
CA LEU A 12 28.04 9.08 -11.58
C LEU A 12 28.37 7.68 -12.11
N LEU A 13 27.85 7.28 -13.27
CA LEU A 13 28.22 6.03 -13.93
C LEU A 13 29.72 5.99 -14.28
N THR A 14 30.27 7.11 -14.75
CA THR A 14 31.69 7.22 -15.11
C THR A 14 32.57 7.06 -13.87
N SER A 15 32.17 7.64 -12.73
CA SER A 15 32.88 7.52 -11.46
C SER A 15 32.83 6.10 -10.88
N LEU A 16 31.70 5.40 -11.04
CA LEU A 16 31.53 4.01 -10.60
C LEU A 16 32.36 3.02 -11.42
N ILE A 17 32.53 3.26 -12.72
CA ILE A 17 33.42 2.46 -13.58
C ILE A 17 34.88 2.66 -13.16
N LEU A 18 35.30 3.90 -12.86
CA LEU A 18 36.65 4.19 -12.38
C LEU A 18 36.94 3.56 -11.00
N LEU A 19 35.96 3.55 -10.10
CA LEU A 19 36.05 2.90 -8.79
C LEU A 19 36.12 1.36 -8.91
N PHE A 20 35.42 0.79 -9.89
CA PHE A 20 35.49 -0.64 -10.20
C PHE A 20 36.90 -1.04 -10.66
N PHE A 21 37.59 -0.20 -11.44
CA PHE A 21 38.97 -0.48 -11.83
C PHE A 21 39.99 -0.30 -10.69
N SER A 22 39.75 0.60 -9.72
CA SER A 22 40.68 0.80 -8.59
C SER A 22 40.60 -0.30 -7.53
N ILE A 23 39.43 -0.89 -7.30
CA ILE A 23 39.20 -1.90 -6.24
C ILE A 23 39.65 -3.31 -6.66
N PHE A 24 39.58 -3.65 -7.95
CA PHE A 24 39.81 -5.02 -8.43
C PHE A 24 41.24 -5.33 -8.88
N ILE A 25 42.14 -4.34 -8.95
CA ILE A 25 43.57 -4.57 -9.27
C ILE A 25 44.34 -5.14 -8.06
N GLU A 26 44.02 -4.70 -6.85
CA GLU A 26 44.74 -5.09 -5.63
C GLU A 26 44.52 -6.56 -5.20
N PRO A 27 43.30 -7.14 -5.28
CA PRO A 27 43.06 -8.55 -4.96
C PRO A 27 43.65 -9.52 -6.00
N LEU A 28 43.77 -9.08 -7.26
CA LEU A 28 44.40 -9.85 -8.34
C LEU A 28 45.90 -10.05 -8.10
N ASN A 29 46.58 -9.08 -7.45
CA ASN A 29 47.97 -9.23 -7.03
C ASN A 29 48.16 -10.21 -5.86
N LEU A 30 47.17 -10.35 -4.97
CA LEU A 30 47.23 -11.26 -3.82
C LEU A 30 46.91 -12.72 -4.18
N PHE A 31 46.10 -12.95 -5.22
CA PHE A 31 45.71 -14.30 -5.63
C PHE A 31 46.78 -15.02 -6.48
N PHE A 32 47.64 -14.27 -7.18
CA PHE A 32 48.60 -14.86 -8.14
C PHE A 32 50.05 -15.00 -7.64
N PHE A 33 50.44 -14.43 -6.50
CA PHE A 33 51.88 -14.33 -6.15
C PHE A 33 52.18 -14.71 -4.69
N LYS A 34 52.39 -16.01 -4.45
CA LYS A 34 53.19 -16.51 -3.33
C LYS A 34 54.60 -16.79 -3.87
N GLU A 35 55.59 -16.23 -3.18
CA GLU A 35 57.05 -16.29 -3.43
C GLU A 35 57.67 -15.14 -4.22
N ASN A 36 58.74 -14.63 -3.62
CA ASN A 36 59.35 -13.32 -3.83
C ASN A 36 60.13 -13.24 -5.15
N SER A 37 59.78 -12.28 -6.01
CA SER A 37 60.67 -11.18 -6.43
C SER A 37 60.13 -10.50 -7.69
N PHE A 38 59.11 -9.64 -7.59
CA PHE A 38 58.86 -8.54 -8.54
C PHE A 38 57.74 -7.63 -7.99
N ARG A 39 57.96 -6.31 -7.96
CA ARG A 39 56.90 -5.30 -7.71
C ARG A 39 56.68 -4.53 -9.01
N LEU A 40 55.47 -4.58 -9.56
CA LEU A 40 55.08 -3.76 -10.70
C LEU A 40 54.83 -2.33 -10.26
N CYS A 41 55.59 -1.37 -10.79
CA CYS A 41 55.29 0.04 -10.66
C CYS A 41 54.44 0.51 -11.85
N PHE A 42 53.52 1.46 -11.61
CA PHE A 42 52.59 1.98 -12.64
C PHE A 42 53.31 2.52 -13.90
N SER A 43 54.59 2.89 -13.77
CA SER A 43 55.44 3.40 -14.85
C SER A 43 55.90 2.34 -15.86
N ASP A 44 55.85 1.04 -15.51
CA ASP A 44 56.54 -0.01 -16.29
C ASP A 44 55.59 -0.76 -17.23
N ILE A 45 54.27 -0.54 -17.08
CA ILE A 45 53.19 -1.15 -17.87
C ILE A 45 53.31 -0.84 -19.38
N PRO A 46 53.72 0.37 -19.84
CA PRO A 46 53.83 0.67 -21.27
C PRO A 46 54.94 -0.10 -21.99
N ALA A 47 56.06 -0.40 -21.30
CA ALA A 47 57.19 -1.15 -21.85
C ALA A 47 56.88 -2.65 -21.98
N LEU A 48 56.05 -3.19 -21.08
CA LEU A 48 55.60 -4.59 -21.13
C LEU A 48 54.64 -4.89 -22.30
N LEU A 49 53.98 -3.84 -22.83
CA LEU A 49 53.06 -3.90 -23.96
C LEU A 49 53.67 -3.39 -25.28
N GLY A 50 54.98 -3.08 -25.28
CA GLY A 50 55.74 -2.77 -26.50
C GLY A 50 55.66 -1.31 -27.01
N PHE A 51 55.26 -0.34 -26.19
CA PHE A 51 55.13 1.06 -26.62
C PHE A 51 56.35 1.93 -26.23
N LYS A 52 56.79 2.82 -27.13
CA LYS A 52 57.81 3.87 -26.89
C LYS A 52 57.17 5.26 -26.85
N PRO A 53 57.73 6.24 -26.11
CA PRO A 53 57.07 7.54 -25.91
C PRO A 53 57.58 8.65 -26.84
N SER A 54 56.71 9.60 -27.23
CA SER A 54 57.13 10.97 -27.60
C SER A 54 56.04 12.05 -27.51
N ALA A 55 56.47 13.14 -26.84
CA ALA A 55 56.11 14.56 -26.73
C ALA A 55 55.05 15.31 -27.60
N GLU A 56 54.38 16.27 -26.90
CA GLU A 56 53.94 17.66 -27.22
C GLU A 56 53.06 18.00 -28.45
N TYR A 57 51.90 18.68 -28.24
CA TYR A 57 51.68 20.12 -28.57
C TYR A 57 50.26 20.65 -28.23
N SER A 58 50.15 21.97 -28.03
CA SER A 58 48.98 22.79 -27.66
C SER A 58 48.31 23.51 -28.84
N GLU A 59 47.01 23.86 -28.76
CA GLU A 59 46.47 25.17 -29.24
C GLU A 59 45.01 25.48 -28.84
N LYS A 60 44.66 26.78 -28.82
CA LYS A 60 43.44 27.46 -28.32
C LYS A 60 42.31 27.59 -29.38
N HIS A 61 41.04 27.74 -28.95
CA HIS A 61 39.99 28.36 -29.78
C HIS A 61 38.97 29.22 -29.00
N ASP A 62 38.50 30.26 -29.71
CA ASP A 62 37.69 31.42 -29.32
C ASP A 62 36.17 31.20 -29.53
N THR A 63 35.35 31.97 -28.81
CA THR A 63 33.91 31.72 -28.58
C THR A 63 33.01 32.84 -29.10
N THR A 64 32.30 32.65 -30.21
CA THR A 64 30.99 33.29 -30.51
C THR A 64 30.30 32.62 -31.72
N GLY A 65 29.20 31.89 -31.48
CA GLY A 65 28.33 31.32 -32.53
C GLY A 65 27.50 30.13 -32.02
N SER A 66 26.21 30.04 -32.35
CA SER A 66 25.36 28.90 -31.96
C SER A 66 25.86 27.62 -32.62
N LEU A 67 26.26 26.63 -31.80
CA LEU A 67 26.86 25.38 -32.25
C LEU A 67 25.82 24.41 -32.84
N SER A 68 26.03 23.99 -34.09
CA SER A 68 25.33 22.84 -34.68
C SER A 68 25.81 21.51 -34.06
N GLU A 69 24.97 20.47 -34.06
CA GLU A 69 25.30 19.12 -33.53
C GLU A 69 26.63 18.57 -34.10
N ASP A 70 26.91 18.81 -35.38
CA ASP A 70 28.17 18.40 -36.03
C ASP A 70 29.40 19.13 -35.48
N SER A 71 29.24 20.35 -34.98
CA SER A 71 30.32 21.14 -34.40
C SER A 71 30.64 20.67 -32.97
N LEU A 72 29.64 20.22 -32.21
CA LEU A 72 29.82 19.57 -30.90
C LEU A 72 30.52 18.22 -31.03
N ILE A 73 30.17 17.43 -32.05
CA ILE A 73 30.83 16.15 -32.36
C ILE A 73 32.30 16.37 -32.76
N LYS A 74 32.61 17.41 -33.54
CA LYS A 74 33.99 17.78 -33.88
C LYS A 74 34.80 18.31 -32.69
N ILE A 75 34.19 19.07 -31.79
CA ILE A 75 34.86 19.58 -30.58
C ILE A 75 35.15 18.44 -29.60
N LEU A 76 34.19 17.54 -29.39
CA LEU A 76 34.34 16.39 -28.48
C LEU A 76 35.27 15.30 -29.04
N SER A 77 35.38 15.15 -30.37
CA SER A 77 36.34 14.24 -31.01
C SER A 77 37.74 14.83 -31.19
N GLY A 78 37.88 16.15 -31.13
CA GLY A 78 39.14 16.87 -31.37
C GLY A 78 40.02 17.12 -30.14
N THR A 79 39.48 17.13 -28.92
CA THR A 79 40.25 17.51 -27.72
C THR A 79 40.75 16.36 -26.83
N TYR A 80 40.43 15.10 -27.13
CA TYR A 80 40.89 13.97 -26.32
C TYR A 80 41.23 12.75 -27.18
N LYS A 81 42.07 12.93 -28.20
CA LYS A 81 42.41 11.85 -29.12
C LYS A 81 43.46 10.86 -28.62
N HIS A 82 44.03 11.06 -27.43
CA HIS A 82 45.07 10.18 -26.89
C HIS A 82 44.86 9.86 -25.42
N ALA A 83 43.80 9.10 -25.13
CA ALA A 83 43.73 8.17 -24.00
C ALA A 83 42.35 7.52 -23.99
N TRP A 84 42.14 6.45 -24.74
CA TRP A 84 41.24 5.34 -24.38
C TRP A 84 41.27 4.23 -25.46
N PRO A 85 41.11 2.95 -25.08
CA PRO A 85 40.99 1.85 -26.04
C PRO A 85 39.68 1.99 -26.84
N ASP A 86 39.75 1.71 -28.15
CA ASP A 86 38.65 1.80 -29.12
C ASP A 86 37.35 1.03 -28.73
N ASP A 87 37.39 0.20 -27.69
CA ASP A 87 36.26 -0.60 -27.23
C ASP A 87 35.36 0.11 -26.20
N SER A 88 35.85 1.09 -25.45
CA SER A 88 35.01 1.85 -24.51
C SER A 88 34.04 2.77 -25.26
N VAL A 89 34.48 3.35 -26.37
CA VAL A 89 33.66 4.16 -27.27
C VAL A 89 32.62 3.29 -27.99
N LYS A 90 32.97 2.05 -28.37
CA LYS A 90 32.01 1.09 -28.93
C LYS A 90 30.96 0.67 -27.91
N ILE A 91 31.34 0.39 -26.66
CA ILE A 91 30.40 0.05 -25.58
C ILE A 91 29.51 1.26 -25.27
N HIS A 92 30.08 2.46 -25.23
CA HIS A 92 29.33 3.70 -25.04
C HIS A 92 28.32 3.95 -26.18
N ALA A 93 28.73 3.75 -27.44
CA ALA A 93 27.88 3.86 -28.61
C ALA A 93 26.81 2.75 -28.69
N LEU A 94 27.13 1.52 -28.28
CA LEU A 94 26.18 0.40 -28.19
C LEU A 94 25.13 0.65 -27.12
N VAL A 95 25.53 1.13 -25.93
CA VAL A 95 24.59 1.47 -24.85
C VAL A 95 23.71 2.65 -25.25
N LEU A 96 24.28 3.70 -25.85
CA LEU A 96 23.51 4.84 -26.35
C LEU A 96 22.57 4.45 -27.49
N SER A 97 23.00 3.60 -28.43
CA SER A 97 22.17 3.07 -29.52
C SER A 97 21.06 2.16 -28.99
N TYR A 98 21.35 1.31 -28.00
CA TYR A 98 20.37 0.45 -27.36
C TYR A 98 19.30 1.27 -26.62
N VAL A 99 19.73 2.25 -25.81
CA VAL A 99 18.86 3.19 -25.08
C VAL A 99 18.02 4.03 -26.06
N LYS A 100 18.61 4.51 -27.16
CA LYS A 100 17.93 5.34 -28.17
C LYS A 100 16.92 4.56 -29.02
N ASN A 101 17.17 3.28 -29.29
CA ASN A 101 16.35 2.47 -30.20
C ASN A 101 15.34 1.55 -29.49
N ASN A 102 15.49 1.30 -28.17
CA ASN A 102 14.66 0.31 -27.47
C ASN A 102 13.80 0.85 -26.34
N LEU A 103 14.01 2.10 -25.89
CA LEU A 103 13.19 2.68 -24.84
C LEU A 103 11.96 3.39 -25.43
N SER A 104 10.77 2.88 -25.13
CA SER A 104 9.48 3.51 -25.43
C SER A 104 9.06 4.44 -24.28
N GLU A 105 7.94 5.17 -24.41
CA GLU A 105 7.33 5.87 -23.26
C GLU A 105 6.76 4.89 -22.21
N ASP A 106 6.70 3.59 -22.51
CA ASP A 106 6.21 2.55 -21.61
C ASP A 106 7.35 1.98 -20.75
N THR A 107 7.39 2.46 -19.50
CA THR A 107 8.37 2.07 -18.47
C THR A 107 8.41 0.56 -18.23
N LEU A 108 7.29 -0.16 -18.30
CA LEU A 108 7.24 -1.59 -18.03
C LEU A 108 7.91 -2.38 -19.16
N GLN A 109 7.67 -1.95 -20.40
CA GLN A 109 8.28 -2.53 -21.59
C GLN A 109 9.80 -2.30 -21.61
N ASN A 110 10.25 -1.15 -21.10
CA ASN A 110 11.65 -0.80 -20.96
C ASN A 110 12.36 -1.63 -19.89
N ILE A 111 11.71 -1.86 -18.74
CA ILE A 111 12.20 -2.75 -17.68
C ILE A 111 12.38 -4.17 -18.23
N GLN A 112 11.38 -4.71 -18.93
CA GLN A 112 11.43 -6.06 -19.50
C GLN A 112 12.55 -6.22 -20.55
N LYS A 113 12.74 -5.22 -21.42
CA LYS A 113 13.83 -5.23 -22.42
C LYS A 113 15.21 -5.18 -21.76
N ILE A 114 15.38 -4.37 -20.72
CA ILE A 114 16.65 -4.25 -19.98
C ILE A 114 16.92 -5.51 -19.17
N GLU A 115 15.92 -6.10 -18.51
CA GLU A 115 16.06 -7.40 -17.83
C GLU A 115 16.47 -8.49 -18.81
N ALA A 116 15.84 -8.54 -19.99
CA ALA A 116 16.23 -9.47 -21.05
C ALA A 116 17.66 -9.22 -21.54
N PHE A 117 18.08 -7.95 -21.70
CA PHE A 117 19.45 -7.59 -22.07
C PHE A 117 20.46 -8.00 -20.99
N VAL A 118 20.17 -7.74 -19.73
CA VAL A 118 21.02 -8.12 -18.59
C VAL A 118 21.16 -9.64 -18.51
N ASN A 119 20.05 -10.38 -18.61
CA ASN A 119 20.05 -11.84 -18.55
C ASN A 119 20.78 -12.48 -19.74
N ASN A 120 20.69 -11.88 -20.93
CA ASN A 120 21.35 -12.40 -22.14
C ASN A 120 22.85 -12.10 -22.20
N ASN A 121 23.30 -11.00 -21.59
CA ASN A 121 24.67 -10.48 -21.76
C ASN A 121 25.54 -10.58 -20.49
N ILE A 122 24.95 -10.69 -19.30
CA ILE A 122 25.69 -10.88 -18.04
C ILE A 122 25.60 -12.35 -17.63
N LYS A 123 26.47 -13.18 -18.21
CA LYS A 123 26.57 -14.61 -17.89
C LYS A 123 27.51 -14.84 -16.69
N SER A 124 27.04 -14.58 -15.48
CA SER A 124 27.45 -15.36 -14.28
C SER A 124 26.73 -14.82 -13.03
N ASP A 125 26.07 -15.74 -12.32
CA ASP A 125 25.28 -15.47 -11.12
C ASP A 125 26.13 -15.39 -9.83
N SER A 126 27.46 -15.29 -9.95
CA SER A 126 28.38 -15.56 -8.83
C SER A 126 29.27 -14.38 -8.40
N SER A 127 29.31 -13.25 -9.10
CA SER A 127 30.12 -12.11 -8.64
C SER A 127 29.29 -11.08 -7.87
N VAL A 128 29.79 -10.67 -6.70
CA VAL A 128 29.25 -9.54 -5.90
C VAL A 128 29.11 -8.29 -6.77
N ALA A 129 29.99 -8.12 -7.76
CA ALA A 129 29.95 -7.07 -8.76
C ALA A 129 28.74 -7.16 -9.72
N ALA A 130 28.39 -8.35 -10.23
CA ALA A 130 27.21 -8.51 -11.07
C ALA A 130 25.91 -8.24 -10.30
N LYS A 131 25.84 -8.67 -9.03
CA LYS A 131 24.74 -8.30 -8.12
C LYS A 131 24.72 -6.81 -7.83
N PHE A 132 25.88 -6.19 -7.58
CA PHE A 132 25.99 -4.74 -7.34
C PHE A 132 25.56 -3.95 -8.58
N ILE A 133 26.06 -4.27 -9.77
CA ILE A 133 25.71 -3.61 -11.04
C ILE A 133 24.23 -3.83 -11.39
N LYS A 134 23.69 -5.04 -11.18
CA LYS A 134 22.25 -5.32 -11.33
C LYS A 134 21.41 -4.48 -10.36
N ASN A 135 21.76 -4.47 -9.07
CA ASN A 135 21.06 -3.68 -8.06
C ASN A 135 21.19 -2.16 -8.30
N LEU A 136 22.34 -1.72 -8.80
CA LEU A 136 22.63 -0.33 -9.13
C LEU A 136 21.83 0.12 -10.36
N LEU A 137 21.83 -0.67 -11.44
CA LEU A 137 21.01 -0.39 -12.64
C LEU A 137 19.51 -0.43 -12.31
N LEU A 138 19.06 -1.40 -11.51
CA LEU A 138 17.68 -1.42 -10.98
C LEU A 138 17.39 -0.19 -10.11
N SER A 139 18.36 0.33 -9.34
CA SER A 139 18.17 1.54 -8.52
C SER A 139 18.16 2.85 -9.31
N TYR A 140 18.76 2.89 -10.51
CA TYR A 140 18.77 4.08 -11.39
C TYR A 140 17.62 4.10 -12.40
N PHE A 141 17.15 2.93 -12.86
CA PHE A 141 16.01 2.81 -13.76
C PHE A 141 14.68 2.57 -13.03
N ASN A 142 14.71 2.17 -11.75
CA ASN A 142 13.81 2.78 -10.78
C ASN A 142 14.24 4.25 -10.68
N ALA A 143 13.95 5.08 -11.70
CA ALA A 143 13.68 6.47 -11.41
C ALA A 143 12.69 6.40 -10.27
N SER A 144 13.13 6.73 -9.04
CA SER A 144 12.35 6.71 -7.81
C SER A 144 10.90 6.59 -8.19
N ASP A 145 10.38 5.35 -8.27
CA ASP A 145 9.02 5.20 -8.74
C ASP A 145 8.26 5.62 -7.52
N ASP A 146 8.07 6.91 -7.48
CA ASP A 146 7.60 7.74 -6.42
C ASP A 146 6.13 7.33 -6.11
N LYS A 147 5.60 6.43 -6.96
CA LYS A 147 4.34 5.71 -6.95
C LYS A 147 4.42 4.23 -6.51
N ALA A 148 5.62 3.67 -6.32
CA ALA A 148 5.81 2.30 -5.87
C ALA A 148 5.63 2.15 -4.35
N ILE A 149 5.33 0.94 -3.91
CA ILE A 149 5.23 0.61 -2.49
C ILE A 149 6.64 0.41 -1.94
N LEU A 150 6.96 1.12 -0.85
CA LEU A 150 8.15 0.87 -0.07
C LEU A 150 7.93 -0.41 0.76
N ASN A 151 8.50 -1.51 0.28
CA ASN A 151 8.38 -2.86 0.82
C ASN A 151 9.78 -3.46 1.07
N PRO A 152 10.53 -2.94 2.06
CA PRO A 152 11.94 -3.29 2.25
C PRO A 152 12.10 -4.75 2.70
N LEU A 153 13.21 -5.38 2.31
CA LEU A 153 13.60 -6.69 2.86
C LEU A 153 14.07 -6.50 4.31
N ILE A 154 13.39 -7.16 5.25
CA ILE A 154 13.71 -7.14 6.68
C ILE A 154 14.07 -8.57 7.08
N GLY A 155 15.36 -8.83 7.31
CA GLY A 155 15.85 -10.19 7.45
C GLY A 155 15.66 -10.99 6.16
N SER A 156 14.83 -12.03 6.19
CA SER A 156 14.55 -12.91 5.04
C SER A 156 13.17 -12.72 4.41
N SER A 157 12.40 -11.72 4.83
CA SER A 157 11.04 -11.47 4.35
C SER A 157 10.76 -9.98 4.19
N ARG A 158 9.81 -9.64 3.31
CA ARG A 158 9.28 -8.29 3.18
C ARG A 158 7.94 -8.13 3.89
N PRO A 159 7.54 -6.92 4.30
CA PRO A 159 6.28 -6.67 5.00
C PRO A 159 5.02 -7.23 4.29
N LEU A 160 5.00 -7.26 2.94
CA LEU A 160 3.85 -7.75 2.16
C LEU A 160 3.88 -9.25 1.82
N ASP A 161 4.95 -9.97 2.17
CA ASP A 161 5.12 -11.37 1.75
C ASP A 161 4.03 -12.31 2.28
N ALA A 162 3.51 -12.07 3.48
CA ALA A 162 2.45 -12.89 4.08
C ALA A 162 1.13 -12.78 3.31
N PHE A 163 0.75 -11.56 2.91
CA PHE A 163 -0.42 -11.34 2.05
C PHE A 163 -0.22 -11.97 0.66
N PHE A 164 0.95 -11.80 0.05
CA PHE A 164 1.24 -12.40 -1.25
C PHE A 164 1.27 -13.92 -1.22
N TYR A 165 1.77 -14.50 -0.13
CA TYR A 165 1.64 -15.94 0.12
C TYR A 165 0.17 -16.36 0.15
N ALA A 166 -0.68 -15.65 0.89
CA ALA A 166 -2.10 -15.95 0.99
C ALA A 166 -2.83 -15.82 -0.36
N LEU A 167 -2.52 -14.79 -1.16
CA LEU A 167 -3.03 -14.66 -2.53
C LEU A 167 -2.65 -15.88 -3.39
N LEU A 168 -1.40 -16.34 -3.28
CA LEU A 168 -0.88 -17.43 -4.10
C LEU A 168 -1.36 -18.82 -3.64
N LYS A 169 -1.67 -19.00 -2.36
CA LYS A 169 -1.90 -20.34 -1.75
C LYS A 169 -3.29 -20.56 -1.19
N GLU A 170 -3.98 -19.50 -0.76
CA GLU A 170 -5.21 -19.62 0.00
C GLU A 170 -6.43 -19.12 -0.79
N ALA A 171 -6.29 -18.09 -1.63
CA ALA A 171 -7.41 -17.43 -2.30
C ALA A 171 -8.24 -18.35 -3.21
N ASP A 172 -7.63 -19.35 -3.86
CA ASP A 172 -8.35 -20.29 -4.73
C ASP A 172 -9.22 -21.33 -3.97
N THR A 173 -8.97 -21.50 -2.68
CA THR A 173 -9.59 -22.56 -1.85
C THR A 173 -10.37 -22.02 -0.65
N SER A 174 -10.12 -20.77 -0.26
CA SER A 174 -10.77 -20.12 0.88
C SER A 174 -10.86 -18.62 0.69
N LEU A 175 -11.74 -17.98 1.45
CA LEU A 175 -11.85 -16.52 1.46
C LEU A 175 -10.76 -15.94 2.37
N ILE A 176 -9.97 -15.01 1.84
CA ILE A 176 -9.05 -14.18 2.61
C ILE A 176 -9.48 -12.73 2.59
N ARG A 177 -9.17 -11.98 3.65
CA ARG A 177 -9.69 -10.64 3.84
C ARG A 177 -8.62 -9.57 3.92
N VAL A 178 -8.91 -8.42 3.33
CA VAL A 178 -8.18 -7.17 3.46
C VAL A 178 -9.03 -6.23 4.32
N ALA A 179 -8.50 -5.76 5.44
CA ALA A 179 -9.13 -4.76 6.29
C ALA A 179 -8.62 -3.37 5.89
N HIS A 180 -9.45 -2.56 5.24
CA HIS A 180 -9.09 -1.20 4.83
C HIS A 180 -9.67 -0.19 5.82
N TYR A 181 -8.81 0.33 6.68
CA TYR A 181 -9.13 1.35 7.67
C TYR A 181 -8.80 2.74 7.14
N GLY A 182 -9.68 3.70 7.42
CA GLY A 182 -9.45 5.07 7.05
C GLY A 182 -10.53 6.02 7.56
N ASP A 183 -10.49 7.24 7.07
CA ASP A 183 -11.37 8.33 7.49
C ASP A 183 -12.55 8.55 6.52
N SER A 184 -12.96 9.81 6.31
CA SER A 184 -14.04 10.20 5.41
C SER A 184 -13.82 9.78 3.95
N GLN A 185 -12.57 9.50 3.54
CA GLN A 185 -12.26 8.98 2.21
C GLN A 185 -12.83 7.57 1.97
N LEU A 186 -13.03 6.79 3.03
CA LEU A 186 -13.56 5.42 2.97
C LEU A 186 -15.05 5.33 3.24
N GLU A 187 -15.67 6.37 3.80
CA GLU A 187 -17.09 6.38 4.15
C GLU A 187 -17.98 5.90 2.98
N GLY A 188 -18.97 5.06 3.28
CA GLY A 188 -19.91 4.53 2.29
C GLY A 188 -19.28 3.58 1.26
N GLY A 189 -18.08 3.04 1.53
CA GLY A 189 -17.39 2.10 0.65
C GLY A 189 -16.72 2.74 -0.57
N ARG A 190 -16.64 4.07 -0.62
CA ARG A 190 -16.17 4.88 -1.75
C ARG A 190 -14.90 4.37 -2.44
N LEU A 191 -13.78 4.34 -1.72
CA LEU A 191 -12.51 3.88 -2.27
C LEU A 191 -12.37 2.35 -2.22
N SER A 192 -12.76 1.74 -1.10
CA SER A 192 -12.61 0.30 -0.86
C SER A 192 -13.35 -0.56 -1.88
N VAL A 193 -14.51 -0.12 -2.40
CA VAL A 193 -15.26 -0.88 -3.41
C VAL A 193 -14.48 -1.05 -4.71
N ASN A 194 -13.70 -0.05 -5.10
CA ASN A 194 -12.92 -0.07 -6.35
C ASN A 194 -11.71 -0.99 -6.19
N ILE A 195 -11.03 -0.94 -5.03
CA ILE A 195 -9.96 -1.87 -4.67
C ILE A 195 -10.49 -3.31 -4.63
N ARG A 196 -11.65 -3.51 -3.99
CA ARG A 196 -12.34 -4.82 -3.91
C ARG A 196 -12.60 -5.41 -5.28
N LYS A 197 -13.21 -4.64 -6.19
CA LYS A 197 -13.52 -5.09 -7.55
C LYS A 197 -12.28 -5.61 -8.28
N LYS A 198 -11.16 -4.89 -8.17
CA LYS A 198 -9.89 -5.27 -8.81
C LYS A 198 -9.32 -6.57 -8.24
N PHE A 199 -9.34 -6.72 -6.91
CA PHE A 199 -8.93 -7.98 -6.26
C PHE A 199 -9.85 -9.14 -6.63
N GLN A 200 -11.16 -8.96 -6.55
CA GLN A 200 -12.14 -9.98 -6.92
C GLN A 200 -12.02 -10.40 -8.38
N GLN A 201 -11.75 -9.45 -9.28
CA GLN A 201 -11.52 -9.73 -10.70
C GLN A 201 -10.26 -10.57 -10.94
N LYS A 202 -9.18 -10.36 -10.19
CA LYS A 202 -7.90 -11.07 -10.40
C LYS A 202 -7.79 -12.39 -9.63
N PHE A 203 -8.28 -12.44 -8.40
CA PHE A 203 -8.10 -13.59 -7.49
C PHE A 203 -9.40 -14.30 -7.12
N GLY A 204 -10.51 -13.93 -7.79
CA GLY A 204 -11.82 -14.41 -7.44
C GLY A 204 -12.35 -13.79 -6.15
N GLY A 205 -13.60 -14.13 -5.83
CA GLY A 205 -14.37 -13.51 -4.76
C GLY A 205 -15.61 -12.83 -5.31
N ASN A 206 -16.57 -12.63 -4.44
CA ASN A 206 -17.78 -11.87 -4.69
C ASN A 206 -18.22 -11.29 -3.33
N GLY A 207 -19.30 -10.52 -3.32
CA GLY A 207 -19.76 -9.90 -2.10
C GLY A 207 -19.43 -8.43 -2.00
N VAL A 208 -20.19 -7.75 -1.14
CA VAL A 208 -19.87 -6.38 -0.73
C VAL A 208 -19.08 -6.36 0.59
N GLY A 209 -18.78 -7.53 1.16
CA GLY A 209 -18.02 -7.66 2.39
C GLY A 209 -18.76 -7.16 3.60
N PHE A 210 -18.00 -6.52 4.48
CA PHE A 210 -18.51 -5.87 5.67
C PHE A 210 -19.60 -4.83 5.37
N VAL A 211 -20.73 -4.98 6.05
CA VAL A 211 -21.86 -4.07 6.08
C VAL A 211 -22.18 -3.71 7.53
N PRO A 212 -22.07 -2.43 7.93
CA PRO A 212 -22.45 -2.00 9.27
C PRO A 212 -23.97 -2.09 9.48
N PHE A 213 -24.43 -2.22 10.73
CA PHE A 213 -25.87 -2.16 11.04
C PHE A 213 -26.44 -0.76 10.83
N ILE A 214 -25.68 0.27 11.22
CA ILE A 214 -26.03 1.67 10.98
C ILE A 214 -24.90 2.33 10.20
N GLU A 215 -25.25 2.81 9.01
CA GLU A 215 -24.43 3.66 8.17
C GLU A 215 -24.93 5.12 8.28
N THR A 216 -24.02 6.08 8.50
CA THR A 216 -24.38 7.51 8.62
C THR A 216 -24.17 8.30 7.33
N VAL A 217 -23.78 7.64 6.26
CA VAL A 217 -23.55 8.23 4.95
C VAL A 217 -24.20 7.37 3.86
N SER A 218 -24.39 7.95 2.68
CA SER A 218 -24.79 7.16 1.52
C SER A 218 -23.70 6.13 1.18
N ASN A 219 -24.12 4.87 1.02
CA ASN A 219 -23.26 3.76 0.67
C ASN A 219 -23.41 3.43 -0.82
N VAL A 220 -22.29 3.16 -1.49
CA VAL A 220 -22.26 2.90 -2.94
C VAL A 220 -22.96 1.60 -3.34
N ALA A 221 -23.12 0.66 -2.42
CA ALA A 221 -23.61 -0.69 -2.69
C ALA A 221 -25.00 -0.97 -2.16
N LEU A 222 -25.44 -0.24 -1.13
CA LEU A 222 -26.72 -0.50 -0.47
C LEU A 222 -27.31 0.74 0.22
N SER A 223 -28.55 0.62 0.66
CA SER A 223 -29.18 1.55 1.61
C SER A 223 -29.78 0.79 2.78
N HIS A 224 -29.85 1.44 3.93
CA HIS A 224 -30.49 0.91 5.13
C HIS A 224 -31.91 1.47 5.31
N PHE A 225 -32.80 0.72 5.96
CA PHE A 225 -34.14 1.13 6.37
C PHE A 225 -34.54 0.43 7.68
N ASP A 226 -35.65 0.82 8.31
CA ASP A 226 -36.17 0.23 9.56
C ASP A 226 -35.11 0.05 10.66
N MET A 227 -34.23 1.03 10.84
CA MET A 227 -33.14 0.99 11.83
C MET A 227 -33.54 1.56 13.20
N ASP A 228 -34.81 1.92 13.38
CA ASP A 228 -35.29 2.57 14.59
C ASP A 228 -35.08 1.65 15.80
N GLY A 229 -34.58 2.23 16.90
CA GLY A 229 -34.25 1.49 18.13
C GLY A 229 -32.79 1.01 18.22
N TRP A 230 -32.03 0.99 17.12
CA TRP A 230 -30.60 0.70 17.18
C TRP A 230 -29.79 1.92 17.60
N GLN A 231 -28.78 1.66 18.42
CA GLN A 231 -27.78 2.62 18.85
C GLN A 231 -26.42 2.22 18.30
N ARG A 232 -25.64 3.21 17.89
CA ARG A 232 -24.27 3.03 17.41
C ARG A 232 -23.28 3.69 18.35
N TYR A 233 -22.29 2.93 18.77
CA TYR A 233 -21.13 3.41 19.49
C TYR A 233 -19.89 3.27 18.62
N THR A 234 -18.96 4.22 18.70
CA THR A 234 -17.72 4.19 17.92
C THR A 234 -16.50 4.37 18.82
N VAL A 235 -15.32 3.95 18.36
CA VAL A 235 -14.05 4.18 19.06
C VAL A 235 -13.68 5.67 19.20
N PHE A 236 -14.44 6.57 18.56
CA PHE A 236 -14.15 8.00 18.52
C PHE A 236 -15.25 8.84 19.16
N HIS A 237 -16.39 9.00 18.47
CA HIS A 237 -17.58 9.69 18.95
C HIS A 237 -18.58 8.70 19.56
N ASP A 238 -19.35 9.15 20.56
CA ASP A 238 -20.32 8.32 21.28
C ASP A 238 -19.69 7.00 21.72
N ARG A 239 -18.64 7.13 22.54
CA ARG A 239 -17.82 5.99 22.94
C ARG A 239 -18.66 4.96 23.67
N TYR A 240 -18.39 3.71 23.33
CA TYR A 240 -18.92 2.59 24.06
C TYR A 240 -18.37 2.60 25.49
N CYS A 241 -19.18 2.09 26.42
CA CYS A 241 -18.88 2.00 27.85
C CYS A 241 -17.70 1.07 28.19
N ASN A 242 -17.26 0.25 27.24
CA ASN A 242 -16.16 -0.70 27.39
C ASN A 242 -15.29 -0.76 26.12
N SER A 243 -14.27 -1.62 26.13
CA SER A 243 -13.27 -1.71 25.04
C SER A 243 -13.58 -2.76 23.95
N PHE A 244 -14.76 -3.39 23.99
CA PHE A 244 -15.11 -4.51 23.10
C PHE A 244 -15.78 -4.06 21.80
N TYR A 245 -15.07 -3.23 21.04
CA TYR A 245 -15.52 -2.82 19.72
C TYR A 245 -15.36 -3.95 18.69
N GLY A 246 -16.22 -3.92 17.68
CA GLY A 246 -16.02 -4.71 16.47
C GLY A 246 -14.72 -4.32 15.77
N ALA A 247 -14.21 -5.17 14.88
CA ALA A 247 -13.00 -4.88 14.10
C ALA A 247 -13.10 -3.57 13.31
N SER A 248 -14.31 -3.12 12.97
CA SER A 248 -14.59 -1.83 12.31
C SER A 248 -14.46 -0.61 13.24
N GLY A 249 -14.28 -0.81 14.54
CA GLY A 249 -14.32 0.26 15.55
C GLY A 249 -15.74 0.66 15.96
N ASN A 250 -16.76 -0.14 15.64
CA ASN A 250 -18.16 0.13 15.97
C ASN A 250 -18.78 -0.97 16.83
N VAL A 251 -19.80 -0.61 17.61
CA VAL A 251 -20.72 -1.53 18.31
C VAL A 251 -22.15 -1.06 18.08
N TYR A 252 -23.05 -1.99 17.82
CA TYR A 252 -24.47 -1.73 17.63
C TYR A 252 -25.29 -2.47 18.68
N ARG A 253 -26.22 -1.76 19.33
CA ARG A 253 -27.07 -2.32 20.40
C ARG A 253 -28.48 -1.74 20.31
N TRP A 254 -29.49 -2.51 20.68
CA TRP A 254 -30.86 -1.99 20.90
C TRP A 254 -31.03 -1.37 22.29
N SER A 255 -30.18 -1.73 23.25
CA SER A 255 -30.19 -1.17 24.61
C SER A 255 -29.03 -0.19 24.81
N PRO A 256 -29.23 0.96 25.48
CA PRO A 256 -28.13 1.81 25.90
C PRO A 256 -27.11 1.11 26.77
N CYS A 257 -25.83 1.47 26.60
CA CYS A 257 -24.84 1.03 27.55
C CYS A 257 -24.89 1.87 28.84
N ALA A 258 -24.92 1.18 29.98
CA ALA A 258 -24.77 1.81 31.28
C ALA A 258 -23.36 2.42 31.40
N LYS A 259 -23.28 3.71 31.75
CA LYS A 259 -22.01 4.46 31.82
C LYS A 259 -21.02 3.95 32.90
N ASN A 260 -21.45 3.05 33.79
CA ASN A 260 -20.71 2.66 35.00
C ASN A 260 -20.40 1.15 35.13
N ASN A 261 -20.62 0.34 34.09
CA ASN A 261 -20.26 -1.09 34.17
C ASN A 261 -18.87 -1.30 33.56
N GLY A 262 -17.96 -1.88 34.34
CA GLY A 262 -16.67 -2.37 33.85
C GLY A 262 -16.84 -3.48 32.79
N ASP A 263 -15.74 -4.07 32.36
CA ASP A 263 -15.67 -5.06 31.26
C ASP A 263 -16.49 -6.37 31.45
N SER A 264 -17.28 -6.49 32.52
CA SER A 264 -18.16 -7.62 32.81
C SER A 264 -19.33 -7.73 31.83
N LEU A 265 -19.76 -8.97 31.57
CA LEU A 265 -20.99 -9.24 30.82
C LEU A 265 -22.21 -8.85 31.67
N SER A 266 -23.19 -8.19 31.05
CA SER A 266 -24.45 -7.90 31.72
C SER A 266 -25.26 -9.19 31.86
N SER A 267 -25.83 -9.40 33.05
CA SER A 267 -26.85 -10.42 33.31
C SER A 267 -28.26 -9.83 33.29
N ASP A 268 -28.41 -8.60 32.78
CA ASP A 268 -29.70 -7.90 32.79
C ASP A 268 -30.67 -8.58 31.85
N THR A 269 -31.86 -8.89 32.36
CA THR A 269 -32.97 -9.38 31.55
C THR A 269 -33.75 -8.17 31.02
N LEU A 270 -33.96 -8.14 29.71
CA LEU A 270 -34.80 -7.17 29.03
C LEU A 270 -36.21 -7.73 28.84
N LYS A 271 -37.19 -6.84 28.70
CA LYS A 271 -38.47 -7.22 28.12
C LYS A 271 -38.20 -7.63 26.67
N GLU A 272 -38.70 -8.80 26.28
CA GLU A 272 -38.54 -9.27 24.91
C GLU A 272 -39.29 -8.35 23.94
N GLU A 273 -38.54 -7.73 23.04
CA GLU A 273 -39.02 -6.82 22.01
C GLU A 273 -38.36 -7.18 20.68
N LYS A 274 -39.02 -6.80 19.58
CA LYS A 274 -38.51 -7.01 18.23
C LYS A 274 -37.79 -5.76 17.74
N TYR A 275 -36.54 -5.92 17.34
CA TYR A 275 -35.72 -4.87 16.74
C TYR A 275 -35.47 -5.20 15.27
N ALA A 276 -35.88 -4.31 14.38
CA ALA A 276 -35.76 -4.51 12.95
C ALA A 276 -34.49 -3.85 12.38
N LEU A 277 -34.03 -4.34 11.24
CA LEU A 277 -33.00 -3.71 10.43
C LEU A 277 -33.17 -4.12 8.96
N GLY A 278 -33.40 -3.15 8.09
CA GLY A 278 -33.56 -3.36 6.66
C GLY A 278 -32.31 -3.03 5.86
N LEU A 279 -31.98 -3.89 4.88
CA LEU A 279 -30.93 -3.67 3.88
C LEU A 279 -31.50 -3.78 2.47
N ASN A 280 -31.17 -2.84 1.61
CA ASN A 280 -31.52 -2.86 0.19
C ASN A 280 -30.27 -2.74 -0.68
N PHE A 281 -29.87 -3.84 -1.30
CA PHE A 281 -28.67 -3.95 -2.10
C PHE A 281 -28.90 -3.53 -3.54
N SER A 282 -27.85 -2.96 -4.14
CA SER A 282 -27.80 -2.71 -5.57
C SER A 282 -27.94 -4.02 -6.36
N PRO A 283 -28.55 -4.00 -7.57
CA PRO A 283 -28.79 -5.21 -8.36
C PRO A 283 -27.53 -6.01 -8.71
N TRP A 284 -26.39 -5.33 -8.82
CA TRP A 284 -25.10 -5.93 -9.16
C TRP A 284 -24.42 -6.66 -7.98
N ALA A 285 -24.85 -6.42 -6.73
CA ALA A 285 -24.30 -7.11 -5.58
C ALA A 285 -24.58 -8.61 -5.72
N LYS A 286 -23.64 -9.47 -5.34
CA LYS A 286 -23.78 -10.94 -5.32
C LYS A 286 -23.06 -11.46 -4.10
N TRP A 287 -23.53 -12.55 -3.52
CA TRP A 287 -22.88 -13.23 -2.39
C TRP A 287 -23.17 -14.73 -2.48
N GLU A 288 -22.37 -15.53 -1.80
CA GLU A 288 -22.60 -16.96 -1.61
C GLU A 288 -22.77 -17.32 -0.12
N LYS A 289 -22.42 -16.40 0.76
CA LYS A 289 -22.45 -16.54 2.21
C LYS A 289 -22.79 -15.21 2.84
N VAL A 290 -23.74 -15.22 3.77
CA VAL A 290 -24.03 -14.09 4.65
C VAL A 290 -23.69 -14.52 6.07
N SER A 291 -22.93 -13.70 6.78
CA SER A 291 -22.59 -13.95 8.18
C SER A 291 -22.91 -12.75 9.04
N LEU A 292 -23.43 -13.00 10.23
CA LEU A 292 -23.68 -12.01 11.25
C LEU A 292 -22.57 -12.03 12.30
N MET A 293 -22.04 -10.85 12.61
CA MET A 293 -21.04 -10.64 13.65
C MET A 293 -21.70 -10.14 14.92
N TYR A 294 -21.61 -10.91 16.01
CA TYR A 294 -22.19 -10.56 17.30
C TYR A 294 -21.34 -11.09 18.46
N GLY A 295 -21.71 -10.75 19.68
CA GLY A 295 -21.01 -11.21 20.85
C GLY A 295 -21.53 -10.60 22.13
N ARG A 296 -20.75 -10.83 23.19
CA ARG A 296 -20.99 -10.35 24.54
C ARG A 296 -22.41 -10.61 25.05
N SER A 297 -22.91 -11.82 24.79
CA SER A 297 -24.23 -12.28 25.19
C SER A 297 -24.15 -13.57 26.01
N MET A 298 -25.13 -13.75 26.92
CA MET A 298 -25.24 -14.92 27.81
C MET A 298 -26.52 -15.73 27.60
N GLY A 299 -27.37 -15.33 26.66
CA GLY A 299 -28.63 -15.96 26.31
C GLY A 299 -28.85 -15.95 24.81
N ASP A 300 -29.98 -16.46 24.36
CA ASP A 300 -30.29 -16.63 22.95
C ASP A 300 -30.87 -15.36 22.32
N CYS A 301 -30.66 -15.16 21.02
CA CYS A 301 -31.39 -14.18 20.22
C CYS A 301 -31.95 -14.86 18.96
N TYR A 302 -33.25 -14.72 18.75
CA TYR A 302 -33.91 -15.21 17.53
C TYR A 302 -33.76 -14.16 16.42
N VAL A 303 -33.30 -14.59 15.25
CA VAL A 303 -33.22 -13.76 14.05
C VAL A 303 -34.15 -14.32 12.98
N SER A 304 -34.96 -13.46 12.38
CA SER A 304 -35.81 -13.78 11.22
C SER A 304 -35.55 -12.81 10.08
N VAL A 305 -35.53 -13.29 8.84
CA VAL A 305 -35.24 -12.49 7.66
C VAL A 305 -36.44 -12.52 6.73
N PHE A 306 -36.91 -11.35 6.32
CA PHE A 306 -38.06 -11.19 5.42
C PHE A 306 -37.64 -10.53 4.11
N ASP A 307 -38.30 -10.91 3.00
CA ASP A 307 -38.11 -10.27 1.70
C ASP A 307 -38.92 -8.98 1.56
N GLU A 308 -38.86 -8.33 0.38
CA GLU A 308 -39.61 -7.10 0.09
C GLU A 308 -41.14 -7.26 0.13
N LYS A 309 -41.64 -8.49 -0.01
CA LYS A 309 -43.07 -8.84 0.04
C LYS A 309 -43.47 -9.30 1.46
N ASN A 310 -42.56 -9.17 2.43
CA ASN A 310 -42.72 -9.61 3.81
C ASN A 310 -42.93 -11.13 3.97
N ASN A 311 -42.44 -11.94 3.01
CA ASN A 311 -42.35 -13.38 3.18
C ASN A 311 -41.12 -13.72 4.03
N LEU A 312 -41.26 -14.72 4.91
CA LEU A 312 -40.13 -15.26 5.65
C LEU A 312 -39.18 -15.96 4.68
N VAL A 313 -37.94 -15.49 4.62
CA VAL A 313 -36.84 -16.08 3.84
C VAL A 313 -36.15 -17.16 4.66
N THR A 314 -35.78 -16.83 5.90
CA THR A 314 -35.09 -17.74 6.83
C THR A 314 -35.25 -17.26 8.27
N SER A 315 -34.98 -18.14 9.23
CA SER A 315 -34.88 -17.81 10.65
C SER A 315 -33.84 -18.70 11.31
N ASP A 316 -33.13 -18.16 12.31
CA ASP A 316 -32.10 -18.88 13.05
C ASP A 316 -32.06 -18.40 14.52
N THR A 317 -31.26 -19.08 15.34
CA THR A 317 -30.99 -18.71 16.74
C THR A 317 -29.51 -18.40 16.91
N LEU A 318 -29.22 -17.20 17.41
CA LEU A 318 -27.90 -16.80 17.87
C LEU A 318 -27.73 -17.29 19.30
N TYR A 319 -26.89 -18.30 19.49
CA TYR A 319 -26.58 -18.86 20.81
C TYR A 319 -25.66 -17.95 21.63
N PRO A 320 -25.50 -18.18 22.95
CA PRO A 320 -24.70 -17.34 23.81
C PRO A 320 -23.24 -17.28 23.33
N ALA A 321 -22.73 -16.05 23.21
CA ALA A 321 -21.36 -15.80 22.79
C ALA A 321 -20.70 -14.83 23.79
N PRO A 322 -20.00 -15.32 24.82
CA PRO A 322 -19.36 -14.46 25.82
C PRO A 322 -18.29 -13.52 25.25
N SER A 323 -17.65 -13.91 24.14
CA SER A 323 -16.68 -13.10 23.39
C SER A 323 -17.25 -12.73 22.02
N PHE A 324 -16.58 -13.08 20.92
CA PHE A 324 -16.99 -12.78 19.54
C PHE A 324 -17.44 -14.05 18.81
N ALA A 325 -18.53 -13.95 18.05
CA ALA A 325 -19.05 -15.02 17.23
C ALA A 325 -19.40 -14.54 15.82
N LEU A 326 -19.24 -15.47 14.87
CA LEU A 326 -19.67 -15.35 13.49
C LEU A 326 -20.70 -16.45 13.20
N GLN A 327 -21.95 -16.07 12.94
CA GLN A 327 -23.02 -17.00 12.56
C GLN A 327 -23.36 -16.84 11.09
N ASP A 328 -23.38 -17.93 10.33
CA ASP A 328 -23.86 -17.90 8.95
C ASP A 328 -25.39 -17.91 8.92
N ILE A 329 -25.98 -17.09 8.06
CA ILE A 329 -27.42 -17.02 7.84
C ILE A 329 -27.67 -17.34 6.36
N ASP A 330 -28.50 -18.34 6.10
CA ASP A 330 -28.79 -18.80 4.73
C ASP A 330 -29.73 -17.82 4.02
N ILE A 331 -29.16 -16.86 3.29
CA ILE A 331 -29.89 -15.84 2.55
C ILE A 331 -29.51 -15.96 1.06
N PRO A 332 -30.44 -16.39 0.19
CA PRO A 332 -30.19 -16.48 -1.24
C PRO A 332 -29.79 -15.12 -1.84
N ALA A 333 -28.82 -15.13 -2.76
CA ALA A 333 -28.37 -13.92 -3.45
C ALA A 333 -29.46 -13.24 -4.30
N THR A 334 -30.58 -13.90 -4.56
CA THR A 334 -31.74 -13.32 -5.24
C THR A 334 -32.50 -12.32 -4.38
N VAL A 335 -32.40 -12.41 -3.05
CA VAL A 335 -33.07 -11.50 -2.11
C VAL A 335 -32.24 -10.22 -1.99
N LYS A 336 -32.60 -9.15 -2.71
CA LYS A 336 -31.85 -7.87 -2.69
C LYS A 336 -32.31 -6.89 -1.63
N LYS A 337 -33.60 -6.90 -1.33
CA LYS A 337 -34.19 -6.11 -0.26
C LYS A 337 -34.67 -7.07 0.82
N MET A 338 -34.11 -6.93 2.01
CA MET A 338 -34.33 -7.83 3.13
C MET A 338 -34.49 -7.05 4.43
N ARG A 339 -35.31 -7.57 5.34
CA ARG A 339 -35.53 -7.01 6.67
C ARG A 339 -35.24 -8.08 7.71
N PHE A 340 -34.25 -7.82 8.55
CA PHE A 340 -33.93 -8.64 9.71
C PHE A 340 -34.82 -8.21 10.89
N GLU A 341 -35.36 -9.16 11.63
CA GLU A 341 -35.98 -8.97 12.93
C GLU A 341 -35.19 -9.76 13.97
N PHE A 342 -34.78 -9.10 15.04
CA PHE A 342 -34.08 -9.68 16.18
C PHE A 342 -35.00 -9.65 17.41
N SER A 343 -35.06 -10.75 18.15
CA SER A 343 -35.80 -10.85 19.42
C SER A 343 -34.92 -11.53 20.47
N SER A 344 -34.80 -10.92 21.64
CA SER A 344 -34.09 -11.51 22.78
C SER A 344 -34.58 -10.87 24.09
N ASN A 345 -34.48 -11.63 25.17
CA ASN A 345 -34.66 -11.14 26.53
C ASN A 345 -33.32 -10.81 27.23
N VAL A 346 -32.20 -10.86 26.52
CA VAL A 346 -30.89 -10.43 27.03
C VAL A 346 -30.25 -9.41 26.10
N VAL A 347 -29.18 -8.78 26.57
CA VAL A 347 -28.41 -7.82 25.79
C VAL A 347 -27.44 -8.54 24.86
N PHE A 348 -27.32 -8.04 23.63
CA PHE A 348 -26.32 -8.46 22.65
C PHE A 348 -25.54 -7.24 22.13
N ASP A 349 -24.25 -7.47 21.84
CA ASP A 349 -23.45 -6.56 21.03
C ASP A 349 -23.40 -7.09 19.59
N PHE A 350 -23.71 -6.24 18.62
CA PHE A 350 -23.59 -6.54 17.19
C PHE A 350 -22.47 -5.72 16.58
N TYR A 351 -21.82 -6.29 15.57
CA TYR A 351 -20.64 -5.69 14.95
C TYR A 351 -20.77 -5.49 13.44
N GLY A 352 -21.83 -6.03 12.82
CA GLY A 352 -22.12 -5.89 11.40
C GLY A 352 -22.49 -7.22 10.73
N PHE A 353 -22.62 -7.18 9.41
CA PHE A 353 -22.76 -8.35 8.56
C PHE A 353 -21.56 -8.49 7.63
N LEU A 354 -21.36 -9.69 7.10
CA LEU A 354 -20.47 -9.97 5.99
C LEU A 354 -21.30 -10.59 4.86
N PHE A 355 -21.25 -9.98 3.67
CA PHE A 355 -21.85 -10.53 2.46
C PHE A 355 -20.71 -10.90 1.52
N ASP A 356 -20.37 -12.18 1.48
CA ASP A 356 -19.11 -12.68 0.93
C ASP A 356 -19.31 -13.81 -0.10
N GLY A 357 -18.25 -14.08 -0.85
CA GLY A 357 -18.05 -15.35 -1.55
C GLY A 357 -17.51 -16.43 -0.61
N LYS A 358 -17.50 -17.69 -1.08
CA LYS A 358 -16.90 -18.80 -0.30
C LYS A 358 -15.37 -18.83 -0.38
N LYS A 359 -14.80 -18.23 -1.42
CA LYS A 359 -13.36 -18.15 -1.70
C LYS A 359 -12.98 -16.87 -2.42
N GLY A 360 -11.69 -16.62 -2.55
CA GLY A 360 -11.12 -15.45 -3.22
C GLY A 360 -10.72 -14.36 -2.24
N VAL A 361 -10.74 -13.11 -2.68
CA VAL A 361 -10.33 -11.95 -1.88
C VAL A 361 -11.53 -11.07 -1.57
N GLN A 362 -11.67 -10.72 -0.29
CA GLN A 362 -12.61 -9.73 0.17
C GLN A 362 -11.88 -8.50 0.71
N VAL A 363 -12.38 -7.31 0.40
CA VAL A 363 -11.84 -6.04 0.93
C VAL A 363 -12.93 -5.34 1.72
N ASP A 364 -12.74 -5.24 3.03
CA ASP A 364 -13.69 -4.66 3.95
C ASP A 364 -13.39 -3.20 4.24
N ASN A 365 -14.47 -2.42 4.27
CA ASN A 365 -14.42 -0.98 4.44
C ASN A 365 -14.64 -0.61 5.91
N TYR A 366 -13.59 -0.21 6.61
CA TYR A 366 -13.63 0.24 7.99
C TYR A 366 -13.35 1.74 8.08
N GLY A 367 -14.30 2.53 7.57
CA GLY A 367 -14.28 3.99 7.65
C GLY A 367 -14.67 4.51 9.04
N ILE A 368 -13.81 5.28 9.68
CA ILE A 368 -14.04 5.95 10.96
C ILE A 368 -13.96 7.46 10.73
N ARG A 369 -15.13 8.11 10.61
CA ARG A 369 -15.22 9.52 10.23
C ARG A 369 -14.43 10.44 11.17
N GLY A 370 -13.71 11.40 10.58
CA GLY A 370 -13.08 12.53 11.27
C GLY A 370 -11.92 12.14 12.19
N HIS A 371 -11.39 10.94 12.04
CA HIS A 371 -10.47 10.33 12.99
C HIS A 371 -9.08 10.13 12.38
N SER A 372 -8.05 10.02 13.23
CA SER A 372 -6.64 9.89 12.83
C SER A 372 -6.08 8.46 13.00
N GLY A 373 -6.94 7.51 13.37
CA GLY A 373 -6.63 6.08 13.48
C GLY A 373 -6.33 5.58 14.90
N ASP A 374 -6.08 6.47 15.85
CA ASP A 374 -5.66 6.17 17.23
C ASP A 374 -6.73 5.47 18.09
N GLY A 375 -8.01 5.68 17.80
CA GLY A 375 -9.14 4.92 18.33
C GLY A 375 -9.04 3.40 18.13
N LEU A 376 -8.27 2.89 17.17
CA LEU A 376 -7.97 1.44 17.11
C LEU A 376 -7.22 0.95 18.36
N LEU A 377 -6.49 1.83 19.05
CA LEU A 377 -5.82 1.52 20.31
C LEU A 377 -6.79 1.33 21.48
N HIS A 378 -8.02 1.85 21.38
CA HIS A 378 -9.08 1.70 22.36
C HIS A 378 -9.83 0.36 22.27
N ILE A 379 -9.62 -0.40 21.19
CA ILE A 379 -10.16 -1.76 21.07
C ILE A 379 -9.33 -2.69 21.96
N SER A 380 -9.99 -3.55 22.74
CA SER A 380 -9.33 -4.60 23.53
C SER A 380 -8.43 -5.44 22.63
N ARG A 381 -7.15 -5.61 23.01
CA ARG A 381 -6.15 -6.32 22.20
C ARG A 381 -6.57 -7.74 21.89
N LYS A 382 -6.95 -8.50 22.93
CA LYS A 382 -7.37 -9.90 22.80
C LYS A 382 -8.61 -10.01 21.91
N TYR A 383 -9.57 -9.12 22.12
CA TYR A 383 -10.81 -9.13 21.36
C TYR A 383 -10.61 -8.78 19.89
N PHE A 384 -9.74 -7.80 19.61
CA PHE A 384 -9.42 -7.42 18.26
C PHE A 384 -8.67 -8.54 17.52
N ALA A 385 -7.72 -9.19 18.20
CA ALA A 385 -6.99 -10.32 17.64
C ALA A 385 -7.90 -11.51 17.32
N GLU A 386 -8.81 -11.87 18.23
CA GLU A 386 -9.80 -12.92 18.02
C GLU A 386 -10.64 -12.65 16.77
N GLN A 387 -11.14 -11.42 16.62
CA GLN A 387 -11.93 -11.02 15.46
C GLN A 387 -11.13 -11.13 14.15
N LEU A 388 -9.94 -10.52 14.08
CA LEU A 388 -9.14 -10.54 12.85
C LEU A 388 -8.69 -11.95 12.46
N GLN A 389 -8.45 -12.83 13.44
CA GLN A 389 -8.16 -14.23 13.22
C GLN A 389 -9.37 -14.98 12.63
N GLN A 390 -10.56 -14.84 13.24
CA GLN A 390 -11.79 -15.47 12.74
C GLN A 390 -12.17 -14.96 11.34
N LEU A 391 -11.95 -13.66 11.07
CA LEU A 391 -12.20 -13.03 9.78
C LEU A 391 -11.17 -13.39 8.69
N LYS A 392 -10.10 -14.12 9.05
CA LYS A 392 -8.97 -14.49 8.17
C LYS A 392 -8.35 -13.27 7.47
N THR A 393 -8.11 -12.21 8.24
CA THR A 393 -7.47 -10.99 7.73
C THR A 393 -6.01 -11.27 7.39
N LYS A 394 -5.62 -11.03 6.13
CA LYS A 394 -4.25 -11.25 5.61
C LYS A 394 -3.54 -9.96 5.23
N LEU A 395 -4.29 -8.85 5.10
CA LEU A 395 -3.73 -7.52 4.88
C LEU A 395 -4.54 -6.49 5.67
N ILE A 396 -3.83 -5.60 6.37
CA ILE A 396 -4.39 -4.40 6.97
C ILE A 396 -3.85 -3.20 6.18
N ILE A 397 -4.75 -2.41 5.61
CA ILE A 397 -4.42 -1.14 4.95
C ILE A 397 -4.88 -0.02 5.88
N LEU A 398 -3.95 0.85 6.29
CA LEU A 398 -4.24 2.06 7.06
C LEU A 398 -4.16 3.27 6.14
N GLN A 399 -5.22 4.06 6.05
CA GLN A 399 -5.29 5.29 5.27
C GLN A 399 -5.90 6.41 6.12
N PHE A 400 -5.08 7.01 6.97
CA PHE A 400 -5.44 8.11 7.86
C PHE A 400 -4.46 9.27 7.71
N GLY A 401 -4.80 10.40 8.32
CA GLY A 401 -3.88 11.52 8.55
C GLY A 401 -4.35 12.84 7.94
N ALA A 402 -5.25 12.81 6.95
CA ALA A 402 -5.77 14.02 6.30
C ALA A 402 -6.41 14.98 7.32
N ASN A 403 -7.17 14.45 8.29
CA ASN A 403 -7.81 15.25 9.34
C ASN A 403 -6.82 15.90 10.32
N ALA A 404 -5.60 15.36 10.46
CA ALA A 404 -4.60 15.91 11.36
C ALA A 404 -3.80 17.06 10.71
N VAL A 405 -3.63 17.04 9.38
CA VAL A 405 -2.79 18.01 8.65
C VAL A 405 -3.10 19.47 8.99
N PRO A 406 -4.38 19.93 9.03
CA PRO A 406 -4.68 21.33 9.33
C PRO A 406 -4.25 21.80 10.73
N TYR A 407 -3.97 20.87 11.64
CA TYR A 407 -3.61 21.14 13.03
C TYR A 407 -2.13 20.95 13.33
N VAL A 408 -1.33 20.52 12.35
CA VAL A 408 0.13 20.34 12.49
C VAL A 408 0.86 21.54 11.91
N ASN A 409 1.62 22.25 12.74
CA ASN A 409 2.22 23.55 12.41
C ASN A 409 3.75 23.50 12.31
N ASN A 410 4.41 22.48 12.85
CA ASN A 410 5.87 22.41 12.91
C ASN A 410 6.40 20.96 12.92
N GLU A 411 7.72 20.83 12.77
CA GLU A 411 8.37 19.51 12.70
C GLU A 411 8.33 18.72 14.02
N ASN A 412 8.20 19.37 15.18
CA ASN A 412 8.07 18.66 16.45
C ASN A 412 6.71 17.96 16.54
N GLU A 413 5.63 18.62 16.11
CA GLU A 413 4.32 17.98 16.00
C GLU A 413 4.33 16.84 14.97
N CYS A 414 5.12 16.93 13.88
CA CYS A 414 5.33 15.77 12.99
C CYS A 414 5.98 14.56 13.68
N LYS A 415 6.84 14.76 14.69
CA LYS A 415 7.39 13.64 15.49
C LYS A 415 6.30 12.97 16.32
N GLU A 416 5.35 13.74 16.87
CA GLU A 416 4.19 13.17 17.56
C GLU A 416 3.30 12.35 16.61
N ILE A 417 3.14 12.82 15.37
CA ILE A 417 2.48 12.05 14.30
C ILE A 417 3.23 10.74 14.04
N GLU A 418 4.55 10.76 13.93
CA GLU A 418 5.37 9.53 13.77
C GLU A 418 5.12 8.54 14.92
N GLU A 419 5.17 9.01 16.18
CA GLU A 419 4.92 8.18 17.35
C GLU A 419 3.49 7.63 17.40
N ASN A 420 2.49 8.42 17.00
CA ASN A 420 1.10 7.98 16.92
C ASN A 420 0.92 6.85 15.91
N PHE A 421 1.39 7.04 14.67
CA PHE A 421 1.30 6.01 13.63
C PHE A 421 2.12 4.78 14.01
N PHE A 422 3.31 4.95 14.61
CA PHE A 422 4.11 3.81 15.06
C PHE A 422 3.34 2.96 16.07
N ARG A 423 2.66 3.57 17.06
CA ARG A 423 1.84 2.84 18.04
C ARG A 423 0.66 2.11 17.39
N ILE A 424 -0.02 2.73 16.43
CA ILE A 424 -1.13 2.10 15.68
C ILE A 424 -0.61 0.90 14.89
N LEU A 425 0.50 1.06 14.18
CA LEU A 425 1.13 -0.01 13.40
C LEU A 425 1.60 -1.17 14.28
N GLN A 426 2.22 -0.88 15.43
CA GLN A 426 2.58 -1.91 16.40
C GLN A 426 1.34 -2.63 16.93
N ARG A 427 0.24 -1.91 17.23
CA ARG A 427 -1.01 -2.55 17.62
C ARG A 427 -1.50 -3.52 16.55
N CYS A 428 -1.51 -3.11 15.28
CA CYS A 428 -1.91 -4.00 14.18
C CYS A 428 -1.03 -5.25 14.09
N LYS A 429 0.30 -5.13 14.26
CA LYS A 429 1.20 -6.29 14.31
C LYS A 429 0.92 -7.21 15.49
N GLU A 430 0.63 -6.64 16.67
CA GLU A 430 0.30 -7.40 17.87
C GLU A 430 -0.99 -8.22 17.70
N VAL A 431 -2.03 -7.63 17.10
CA VAL A 431 -3.35 -8.28 17.00
C VAL A 431 -3.52 -9.14 15.75
N ALA A 432 -2.71 -8.94 14.71
CA ALA A 432 -2.75 -9.70 13.47
C ALA A 432 -1.34 -10.07 13.01
N PRO A 433 -0.62 -10.93 13.75
CA PRO A 433 0.78 -11.26 13.46
C PRO A 433 0.99 -11.95 12.10
N ASP A 434 -0.04 -12.62 11.57
CA ASP A 434 -0.01 -13.30 10.27
C ASP A 434 -0.48 -12.40 9.11
N ALA A 435 -0.88 -11.16 9.38
CA ALA A 435 -1.32 -10.21 8.35
C ALA A 435 -0.17 -9.28 7.96
N SER A 436 -0.05 -9.02 6.66
CA SER A 436 0.75 -7.91 6.17
C SER A 436 0.10 -6.57 6.53
N ILE A 437 0.90 -5.52 6.64
CA ILE A 437 0.42 -4.17 6.97
C ILE A 437 0.98 -3.17 5.98
N LEU A 438 0.08 -2.36 5.40
CA LEU A 438 0.39 -1.27 4.49
C LEU A 438 -0.15 0.04 5.05
N LEU A 439 0.72 1.04 5.24
CA LEU A 439 0.32 2.42 5.50
C LEU A 439 0.28 3.21 4.20
N ILE A 440 -0.88 3.75 3.86
CA ILE A 440 -1.03 4.75 2.80
C ILE A 440 -0.78 6.13 3.42
N GLY A 441 0.29 6.78 3.00
CA GLY A 441 0.60 8.16 3.40
C GLY A 441 -0.46 9.13 2.93
N THR A 442 -0.64 10.23 3.65
CA THR A 442 -1.64 11.25 3.34
C THR A 442 -1.46 11.80 1.92
N GLY A 443 -2.56 11.96 1.19
CA GLY A 443 -2.56 12.60 -0.13
C GLY A 443 -2.13 14.08 -0.06
N ASP A 444 -2.11 14.74 -1.23
CA ASP A 444 -1.98 16.18 -1.26
C ASP A 444 -3.33 16.86 -0.95
N MET A 445 -3.30 17.98 -0.24
CA MET A 445 -4.47 18.79 0.09
C MET A 445 -4.06 20.25 0.22
N ALA A 446 -4.96 21.17 -0.16
CA ALA A 446 -4.66 22.58 -0.26
C ALA A 446 -5.31 23.41 0.85
N THR A 447 -4.65 24.51 1.18
CA THR A 447 -5.13 25.58 2.05
C THR A 447 -4.99 26.92 1.35
N ARG A 448 -5.62 27.96 1.90
CA ARG A 448 -5.44 29.33 1.42
C ARG A 448 -4.29 30.01 2.16
N LEU A 449 -3.23 30.34 1.44
CA LEU A 449 -2.10 31.09 1.96
C LEU A 449 -1.92 32.35 1.11
N LYS A 450 -1.96 33.52 1.78
CA LYS A 450 -1.91 34.84 1.12
C LYS A 450 -2.95 35.01 -0.01
N GLY A 451 -4.13 34.40 0.14
CA GLY A 451 -5.22 34.51 -0.83
C GLY A 451 -5.22 33.43 -1.93
N GLU A 452 -4.13 32.69 -2.10
CA GLU A 452 -3.97 31.68 -3.13
C GLU A 452 -4.11 30.26 -2.57
N TRP A 453 -4.64 29.35 -3.39
CA TRP A 453 -4.65 27.94 -3.07
C TRP A 453 -3.27 27.32 -3.30
N GLN A 454 -2.75 26.64 -2.28
CA GLN A 454 -1.52 25.87 -2.38
C GLN A 454 -1.55 24.71 -1.39
N SER A 455 -0.71 23.69 -1.61
CA SER A 455 -0.55 22.59 -0.64
C SER A 455 -0.25 23.12 0.76
N PHE A 456 -0.71 22.39 1.78
CA PHE A 456 -0.24 22.62 3.13
C PHE A 456 1.29 22.46 3.19
N PRO A 457 2.05 23.49 3.63
CA PRO A 457 3.52 23.43 3.63
C PRO A 457 4.11 22.30 4.49
N ILE A 458 3.36 21.84 5.49
CA ILE A 458 3.78 20.77 6.41
C ILE A 458 3.68 19.37 5.80
N LEU A 459 2.92 19.19 4.71
CA LEU A 459 2.62 17.87 4.14
C LEU A 459 3.84 17.01 3.80
N PRO A 460 4.94 17.53 3.22
CA PRO A 460 6.14 16.73 3.01
C PRO A 460 6.71 16.14 4.31
N LYS A 461 6.78 16.93 5.38
CA LYS A 461 7.26 16.50 6.69
C LYS A 461 6.29 15.55 7.39
N PHE A 462 4.98 15.80 7.26
CA PHE A 462 3.94 14.91 7.75
C PHE A 462 4.04 13.51 7.12
N ARG A 463 4.20 13.45 5.79
CA ARG A 463 4.38 12.17 5.07
C ARG A 463 5.71 11.50 5.40
N GLU A 464 6.78 12.28 5.62
CA GLU A 464 8.06 11.75 6.11
C GLU A 464 7.89 11.05 7.46
N ALA A 465 7.16 11.67 8.40
CA ALA A 465 6.81 11.06 9.69
C ALA A 465 5.99 9.75 9.54
N GLN A 466 4.99 9.72 8.66
CA GLN A 466 4.24 8.48 8.37
C GLN A 466 5.13 7.38 7.79
N LYS A 467 5.99 7.73 6.83
CA LYS A 467 6.96 6.81 6.24
C LYS A 467 7.90 6.24 7.30
N ASN A 468 8.47 7.10 8.15
CA ASN A 468 9.37 6.70 9.22
C ASN A 468 8.69 5.75 10.21
N ALA A 469 7.45 6.07 10.62
CA ALA A 469 6.65 5.21 11.48
C ALA A 469 6.44 3.80 10.88
N ALA A 470 6.07 3.73 9.60
CA ALA A 470 5.91 2.47 8.87
C ALA A 470 7.20 1.64 8.84
N ILE A 471 8.31 2.26 8.46
CA ILE A 471 9.60 1.56 8.34
C ILE A 471 10.12 1.12 9.70
N ARG A 472 10.02 1.98 10.72
CA ARG A 472 10.39 1.67 12.10
C ARG A 472 9.55 0.53 12.67
N ALA A 473 8.27 0.43 12.26
CA ALA A 473 7.41 -0.69 12.63
C ALA A 473 7.67 -1.97 11.83
N GLY A 474 8.43 -1.90 10.74
CA GLY A 474 8.63 -3.00 9.80
C GLY A 474 7.40 -3.27 8.92
N CYS A 475 6.66 -2.23 8.56
CA CYS A 475 5.48 -2.27 7.71
C CYS A 475 5.77 -1.67 6.33
N ALA A 476 4.93 -1.98 5.34
CA ALA A 476 5.01 -1.36 4.02
C ALA A 476 4.42 0.06 4.03
N TYR A 477 4.90 0.92 3.13
CA TYR A 477 4.41 2.29 2.98
C TYR A 477 4.16 2.65 1.52
N TRP A 478 3.03 3.31 1.24
CA TRP A 478 2.70 3.82 -0.09
C TRP A 478 2.43 5.33 -0.04
N ASN A 479 3.19 6.11 -0.79
CA ASN A 479 3.14 7.57 -0.71
C ASN A 479 2.08 8.16 -1.65
N LEU A 480 0.83 8.28 -1.18
CA LEU A 480 -0.26 8.80 -2.01
C LEU A 480 0.01 10.24 -2.49
N GLY A 481 0.57 11.12 -1.65
CA GLY A 481 0.88 12.49 -2.06
C GLY A 481 1.82 12.55 -3.26
N THR A 482 2.83 11.70 -3.28
CA THR A 482 3.73 11.58 -4.43
C THR A 482 3.07 10.89 -5.63
N VAL A 483 2.24 9.87 -5.41
CA VAL A 483 1.42 9.22 -6.45
C VAL A 483 0.54 10.24 -7.18
N MET A 484 -0.02 11.20 -6.45
CA MET A 484 -0.84 12.27 -6.99
C MET A 484 -0.04 13.25 -7.86
N GLY A 485 1.25 13.45 -7.56
CA GLY A 485 2.14 14.37 -8.27
C GLY A 485 2.99 15.25 -7.35
N GLY A 486 2.88 15.10 -6.03
CA GLY A 486 3.64 15.87 -5.04
C GLY A 486 2.98 17.21 -4.69
N GLU A 487 3.80 18.24 -4.51
CA GLU A 487 3.35 19.59 -4.15
C GLU A 487 2.43 20.18 -5.22
N ASN A 488 1.31 20.76 -4.77
CA ASN A 488 0.22 21.34 -5.56
C ASN A 488 -0.50 20.35 -6.49
N ALA A 489 -0.26 19.05 -6.36
CA ALA A 489 -0.94 18.03 -7.15
C ALA A 489 -2.46 18.07 -6.95
N ILE A 490 -2.94 18.40 -5.75
CA ILE A 490 -4.37 18.49 -5.47
C ILE A 490 -5.07 19.55 -6.33
N LEU A 491 -4.37 20.62 -6.71
CA LEU A 491 -4.92 21.66 -7.57
C LEU A 491 -5.13 21.14 -8.99
N GLU A 492 -4.18 20.35 -9.50
CA GLU A 492 -4.31 19.66 -10.79
C GLU A 492 -5.40 18.58 -10.74
N TRP A 493 -5.48 17.81 -9.66
CA TRP A 493 -6.55 16.83 -9.45
C TRP A 493 -7.93 17.50 -9.38
N THR A 494 -8.02 18.69 -8.80
CA THR A 494 -9.26 19.46 -8.75
C THR A 494 -9.66 19.97 -10.13
N LYS A 495 -8.71 20.48 -10.92
CA LYS A 495 -8.95 20.86 -12.33
C LYS A 495 -9.45 19.67 -13.16
N GLN A 496 -8.91 18.48 -12.91
CA GLN A 496 -9.31 17.23 -13.56
C GLN A 496 -10.60 16.61 -12.98
N LYS A 497 -11.21 17.23 -11.97
CA LYS A 497 -12.41 16.75 -11.26
C LYS A 497 -12.21 15.39 -10.57
N PHE A 498 -10.99 15.08 -10.16
CA PHE A 498 -10.67 13.91 -9.34
C PHE A 498 -10.78 14.17 -7.84
N ALA A 499 -10.67 15.42 -7.41
CA ALA A 499 -10.81 15.80 -6.01
C ALA A 499 -11.39 17.21 -5.85
N SER A 500 -11.76 17.58 -4.62
CA SER A 500 -11.86 18.97 -4.19
C SER A 500 -10.53 19.46 -3.62
N ASN A 501 -10.36 20.78 -3.52
CA ASN A 501 -9.12 21.40 -3.01
C ASN A 501 -8.72 20.91 -1.61
N ASP A 502 -9.69 20.55 -0.76
CA ASP A 502 -9.46 20.04 0.59
C ASP A 502 -9.02 18.57 0.65
N GLY A 503 -8.85 17.91 -0.51
CA GLY A 503 -8.35 16.54 -0.61
C GLY A 503 -9.43 15.46 -0.77
N HIS A 504 -10.72 15.78 -0.68
CA HIS A 504 -11.78 14.75 -0.85
C HIS A 504 -11.88 14.28 -2.31
N PHE A 505 -11.75 12.98 -2.54
CA PHE A 505 -11.83 12.41 -3.88
C PHE A 505 -13.26 12.31 -4.41
N THR A 506 -13.46 12.68 -5.68
CA THR A 506 -14.68 12.33 -6.43
C THR A 506 -14.69 10.84 -6.76
N PRO A 507 -15.80 10.24 -7.22
CA PRO A 507 -15.82 8.85 -7.65
C PRO A 507 -14.72 8.49 -8.67
N ASN A 508 -14.42 9.40 -9.61
CA ASN A 508 -13.35 9.18 -10.58
C ASN A 508 -11.96 9.22 -9.91
N GLY A 509 -11.72 10.13 -8.97
CA GLY A 509 -10.46 10.13 -8.20
C GLY A 509 -10.31 8.90 -7.32
N GLN A 510 -11.40 8.38 -6.75
CA GLN A 510 -11.40 7.14 -5.98
C GLN A 510 -11.00 5.95 -6.86
N GLU A 511 -11.55 5.84 -8.08
CA GLU A 511 -11.17 4.79 -9.03
C GLU A 511 -9.70 4.92 -9.45
N GLU A 512 -9.20 6.14 -9.68
CA GLU A 512 -7.81 6.40 -10.04
C GLU A 512 -6.85 5.96 -8.92
N VAL A 513 -7.12 6.37 -7.67
CA VAL A 513 -6.31 5.96 -6.51
C VAL A 513 -6.35 4.44 -6.31
N ALA A 514 -7.53 3.83 -6.42
CA ALA A 514 -7.68 2.38 -6.30
C ALA A 514 -6.92 1.62 -7.38
N THR A 515 -6.93 2.12 -8.63
CA THR A 515 -6.18 1.54 -9.75
C THR A 515 -4.69 1.58 -9.48
N ARG A 516 -4.16 2.77 -9.15
CA ARG A 516 -2.72 2.93 -8.87
C ARG A 516 -2.25 2.10 -7.68
N LEU A 517 -3.06 2.00 -6.62
CA LEU A 517 -2.74 1.16 -5.47
C LEU A 517 -2.70 -0.32 -5.85
N PHE A 518 -3.73 -0.79 -6.58
CA PHE A 518 -3.80 -2.18 -7.01
C PHE A 518 -2.63 -2.55 -7.92
N ASP A 519 -2.31 -1.70 -8.90
CA ASP A 519 -1.18 -1.91 -9.81
C ASP A 519 0.14 -1.99 -9.05
N ALA A 520 0.35 -1.08 -8.08
CA ALA A 520 1.55 -1.09 -7.24
C ALA A 520 1.65 -2.37 -6.38
N LEU A 521 0.53 -2.86 -5.84
CA LEU A 521 0.48 -4.14 -5.12
C LEU A 521 0.77 -5.33 -6.05
N MET A 522 0.28 -5.28 -7.30
CA MET A 522 0.49 -6.35 -8.27
C MET A 522 1.94 -6.42 -8.75
N LEU A 523 2.61 -5.28 -8.92
CA LEU A 523 4.03 -5.23 -9.22
C LEU A 523 4.86 -5.90 -8.10
N GLU A 524 4.55 -5.63 -6.84
CA GLU A 524 5.20 -6.28 -5.70
C GLU A 524 4.87 -7.79 -5.60
N TYR A 525 3.62 -8.16 -5.90
CA TYR A 525 3.20 -9.57 -5.93
C TYR A 525 3.93 -10.37 -7.03
N GLU A 526 4.13 -9.78 -8.21
CA GLU A 526 4.86 -10.41 -9.32
C GLU A 526 6.34 -10.62 -8.96
N LYS A 527 6.98 -9.63 -8.32
CA LYS A 527 8.33 -9.78 -7.76
C LYS A 527 8.41 -10.94 -6.77
N TYR A 528 7.47 -11.01 -5.83
CA TYR A 528 7.38 -12.10 -4.86
C TYR A 528 7.28 -13.48 -5.55
N CYS A 529 6.41 -13.61 -6.56
CA CYS A 529 6.23 -14.86 -7.29
C CYS A 529 7.51 -15.26 -8.06
N ASN A 530 8.19 -14.31 -8.69
CA ASN A 530 9.43 -14.54 -9.43
C ASN A 530 10.57 -15.00 -8.51
N GLU A 531 10.71 -14.39 -7.33
CA GLU A 531 11.69 -14.81 -6.32
C GLU A 531 11.43 -16.26 -5.85
N LYS A 532 10.17 -16.63 -5.60
CA LYS A 532 9.80 -18.00 -5.17
C LYS A 532 9.98 -19.04 -6.28
N ASN A 533 9.74 -18.69 -7.54
CA ASN A 533 9.96 -19.59 -8.67
C ASN A 533 11.45 -19.79 -8.96
N SER A 534 12.27 -18.76 -8.77
CA SER A 534 13.72 -18.83 -8.96
C SER A 534 14.40 -19.67 -7.88
N ALA A 535 13.91 -19.63 -6.62
CA ALA A 535 14.43 -20.45 -5.52
C ALA A 535 14.10 -21.95 -5.62
N ARG A 536 13.24 -22.36 -6.58
CA ARG A 536 12.86 -23.76 -6.82
C ARG A 536 13.65 -24.41 -7.96
N LYS A 537 14.37 -23.61 -8.76
CA LYS A 537 15.31 -24.07 -9.78
C LYS A 537 16.70 -24.14 -9.17
#